data_AF-A0A7C6T1C2-F1
#
_entry.id   AF-A0A7C6T1C2-F1
#
_cell.length_a   1.000
_cell.length_b   1.000
_cell.length_c   1.000
_cell.angle_alpha   90.00
_cell.angle_beta   90.00
_cell.angle_gamma   90.00
#
_symmetry.space_group_name_H-M   'P 1'
#
loop_
_entity.id
_entity.type
_entity.pdbx_description
1 polymer ?
#
loop_
_entity_poly.entity_id
_entity_poly.type
_entity_poly.pdbx_seq_one_letter_code
_entity_poly.pdbx_strand_id
1 'polypeptide(L)' 'IGSQECLDQLELGENDVAVPVPSVNPLLSPVVSVIAMQLLAYYAARERGTDIDKPRNLAKSVTVE' A
#
# COMPACT_ATOMS: atom_id res chain seq x y z
N ILE A 1 -14.03 15.24 11.98
CA ILE A 1 -14.63 15.43 10.63
C ILE A 1 -13.69 14.79 9.59
N GLY A 2 -13.07 13.66 9.94
CA GLY A 2 -11.89 13.12 9.25
C GLY A 2 -12.19 11.72 8.78
N SER A 3 -11.70 11.37 7.57
CA SER A 3 -11.65 10.06 6.88
C SER A 3 -12.83 9.10 7.01
N GLN A 4 -13.34 8.80 8.21
CA GLN A 4 -14.56 8.04 8.48
C GLN A 4 -15.77 8.56 7.70
N GLU A 5 -15.97 9.88 7.66
CA GLU A 5 -17.12 10.54 6.99
C GLU A 5 -17.10 10.38 5.46
N CYS A 6 -15.92 10.17 4.87
CA CYS A 6 -15.74 9.95 3.43
C CYS A 6 -16.06 8.49 3.05
N LEU A 7 -15.86 7.54 3.97
CA LEU A 7 -16.13 6.12 3.73
C LEU A 7 -17.63 5.82 3.73
N ASP A 8 -18.39 6.52 4.58
CA ASP A 8 -19.85 6.39 4.66
C ASP A 8 -20.57 6.89 3.40
N GLN A 9 -19.86 7.59 2.50
CA GLN A 9 -20.38 8.16 1.25
C GLN A 9 -19.98 7.35 -0.01
N LEU A 10 -19.16 6.30 0.14
CA LEU A 10 -18.74 5.47 -0.99
C LEU A 10 -19.73 4.32 -1.20
N GLU A 11 -20.47 4.36 -2.32
CA GLU A 11 -21.20 3.20 -2.81
C GLU A 11 -20.22 2.22 -3.46
N LEU A 12 -19.75 1.25 -2.68
CA LEU A 12 -18.91 0.15 -3.17
C LEU A 12 -19.79 -0.92 -3.82
N GLY A 13 -19.34 -1.47 -4.95
CA GLY A 13 -19.97 -2.65 -5.54
C GLY A 13 -19.81 -3.88 -4.65
N GLU A 14 -20.62 -4.92 -4.91
CA GLU A 14 -20.66 -6.16 -4.10
C GLU A 14 -19.29 -6.87 -3.95
N ASN A 15 -18.32 -6.57 -4.83
CA ASN A 15 -16.98 -7.18 -4.83
C ASN A 15 -15.85 -6.16 -4.61
N ASP A 16 -16.17 -4.92 -4.25
CA ASP A 16 -15.17 -3.89 -4.01
C ASP A 16 -14.72 -3.90 -2.54
N VAL A 17 -13.43 -3.67 -2.32
CA VAL A 17 -12.85 -3.55 -0.98
C VAL A 17 -12.10 -2.21 -0.88
N ALA A 18 -12.54 -1.36 0.05
CA ALA A 18 -11.87 -0.11 0.36
C ALA A 18 -10.88 -0.29 1.53
N VAL A 19 -9.68 0.29 1.38
CA VAL A 19 -8.69 0.39 2.46
C VAL A 19 -8.63 1.85 2.90
N PRO A 20 -9.20 2.20 4.06
CA PRO A 20 -9.24 3.58 4.51
C PRO A 20 -7.86 4.07 4.91
N VAL A 21 -7.53 5.28 4.50
CA VAL A 21 -6.31 6.00 4.90
C VAL A 21 -6.71 7.27 5.65
N PRO A 22 -5.87 7.75 6.58
CA PRO A 22 -6.17 8.97 7.32
C PRO A 22 -6.28 10.17 6.37
N SER A 23 -7.15 11.10 6.71
CA SER A 23 -7.24 12.38 5.98
C SER A 23 -5.94 13.16 6.16
N VAL A 24 -5.29 13.46 5.05
CA VAL A 24 -4.05 14.24 5.01
C VAL A 24 -4.14 15.33 3.95
N ASN A 25 -3.18 16.26 3.95
CA ASN A 25 -3.06 17.25 2.89
C ASN A 25 -3.03 16.53 1.52
N PRO A 26 -3.81 16.97 0.51
CA PRO A 26 -3.86 16.32 -0.81
C PRO A 26 -2.48 16.11 -1.44
N LEU A 27 -1.52 17.02 -1.22
CA LEU A 27 -0.15 16.90 -1.72
C LEU A 27 0.65 15.77 -1.06
N LEU A 28 0.24 15.36 0.15
CA LEU A 28 0.87 14.27 0.92
C LEU A 28 0.12 12.94 0.77
N SER A 29 -1.06 12.94 0.15
CA SER A 29 -1.87 11.75 -0.10
C SER A 29 -1.07 10.60 -0.76
N PRO A 30 -0.20 10.85 -1.77
CA PRO A 30 0.61 9.79 -2.37
C PRO A 30 1.57 9.11 -1.38
N VAL A 31 2.14 9.88 -0.45
CA VAL A 31 3.09 9.34 0.54
C VAL A 31 2.37 8.39 1.50
N VAL A 32 1.20 8.77 1.99
CA VAL A 32 0.43 7.96 2.94
C VAL A 32 -0.14 6.70 2.28
N SER A 33 -0.64 6.82 1.05
CA SER A 33 -1.20 5.68 0.31
C SER A 33 -0.14 4.64 -0.07
N VAL A 34 1.11 5.06 -0.33
CA VAL A 34 2.23 4.12 -0.57
C VAL A 34 2.54 3.26 0.64
N ILE A 35 2.36 3.76 1.87
CA ILE A 35 2.60 2.97 3.10
C ILE A 35 1.66 1.76 3.16
N ALA A 36 0.38 1.95 2.84
CA ALA A 36 -0.59 0.85 2.80
C ALA A 36 -0.19 -0.22 1.76
N MET A 37 0.28 0.22 0.59
CA MET A 37 0.75 -0.68 -0.47
C MET A 37 2.05 -1.42 -0.07
N GLN A 38 2.97 -0.75 0.62
CA GLN A 38 4.19 -1.38 1.16
C GLN A 38 3.86 -2.47 2.18
N LEU A 39 2.91 -2.21 3.09
CA LEU A 39 2.45 -3.21 4.07
C LEU A 39 1.75 -4.39 3.40
N LEU A 40 0.91 -4.13 2.40
CA LEU A 40 0.27 -5.19 1.61
C LEU A 40 1.32 -6.10 0.95
N ALA A 41 2.33 -5.50 0.30
CA ALA A 41 3.42 -6.25 -0.33
C ALA A 41 4.22 -7.07 0.68
N TYR A 42 4.56 -6.48 1.84
CA TYR A 42 5.27 -7.16 2.92
C TYR A 42 4.51 -8.38 3.42
N TYR A 43 3.23 -8.22 3.78
CA TYR A 43 2.44 -9.33 4.29
C TYR A 43 2.20 -10.39 3.21
N ALA A 44 1.94 -9.99 1.97
CA ALA A 44 1.80 -10.93 0.86
C ALA A 44 3.09 -11.75 0.61
N ALA A 45 4.28 -11.14 0.74
CA ALA A 45 5.56 -11.83 0.60
C ALA A 45 5.83 -12.76 1.79
N ARG A 46 5.47 -12.34 3.01
CA ARG A 46 5.58 -13.15 4.22
C ARG A 46 4.70 -14.40 4.16
N GLU A 47 3.44 -14.26 3.78
CA GLU A 47 2.51 -15.40 3.64
C GLU A 47 2.94 -16.36 2.52
N ARG A 48 3.63 -15.83 1.48
CA ARG A 48 4.22 -16.64 0.41
C ARG A 48 5.53 -17.33 0.79
N GLY A 49 6.11 -17.02 1.95
CA GLY A 49 7.40 -17.57 2.39
C GLY A 49 8.58 -17.17 1.50
N THR A 50 8.49 -16.04 0.79
CA THR A 50 9.58 -15.53 -0.06
C THR A 50 10.54 -14.65 0.75
N ASP A 51 11.81 -14.59 0.35
CA ASP A 51 12.79 -13.69 0.97
C ASP A 51 12.43 -12.22 0.65
N ILE A 52 12.02 -11.50 1.70
CA ILE A 52 11.53 -10.12 1.62
C ILE A 52 12.69 -9.14 1.47
N ASP A 53 13.80 -9.39 2.15
CA ASP A 53 14.97 -8.51 2.17
C ASP A 53 15.86 -8.71 0.94
N LYS A 54 15.81 -9.90 0.34
CA LYS A 54 16.59 -10.27 -0.84
C LYS A 54 15.70 -10.91 -1.92
N PRO A 55 14.86 -10.10 -2.59
CA PRO A 55 14.01 -10.61 -3.66
C PRO A 55 14.85 -11.19 -4.80
N ARG A 56 14.34 -12.26 -5.42
CA ARG A 56 15.03 -12.96 -6.50
C ARG A 56 15.35 -12.01 -7.65
N ASN A 57 16.54 -12.17 -8.23
CA ASN A 57 17.00 -11.44 -9.42
C ASN A 57 17.16 -9.91 -9.24
N LEU A 58 17.10 -9.39 -8.01
CA LEU A 58 17.28 -7.99 -7.72
C LEU A 58 18.54 -7.75 -6.88
N ALA A 59 19.17 -6.62 -7.14
CA ALA A 59 20.20 -6.03 -6.31
C ALA A 59 19.69 -4.70 -5.74
N LYS A 60 20.26 -4.25 -4.62
CA LYS A 60 19.91 -2.96 -4.01
C LYS A 60 20.18 -1.77 -4.94
N SER A 61 21.18 -1.90 -5.80
CA SER A 61 21.53 -0.97 -6.86
C SER A 61 22.27 -1.75 -7.95
N VAL A 62 22.04 -1.43 -9.23
CA VAL A 62 22.81 -1.98 -10.35
C VAL A 62 23.96 -1.03 -10.64
N THR A 63 25.20 -1.51 -10.52
CA THR A 63 26.41 -0.67 -10.65
C THR A 63 27.38 -1.20 -11.71
N VAL A 64 26.90 -1.98 -12.67
CA VAL A 64 27.70 -2.48 -13.80
C VAL A 64 27.13 -1.92 -15.10
N GLU A 65 28.02 -1.40 -15.94
CA GLU A 65 27.74 -0.88 -17.29
C GLU A 65 27.58 -2.03 -18.30
#